data_AF-D2V8C0-F1
#
_entry.id   AF-D2V8C0-F1
#
_cell.length_a   1.000
_cell.length_b   1.000
_cell.length_c   1.000
_cell.angle_alpha   90.00
_cell.angle_beta   90.00
_cell.angle_gamma   90.00
#
_symmetry.space_group_name_H-M   'P 1'
#
loop_
_entity.id
_entity.type
_entity.pdbx_description
1 polymer ?
#
loop_
_entity_poly.entity_id
_entity_poly.type
_entity_poly.pdbx_seq_one_letter_code
_entity_poly.pdbx_strand_id
1 'polypeptide(L)'
;MKITQILLVAMILAIYVTPFCMAIRNHHQPTTFQQLKNEIRENILKDEQLTQKLLNFSVKQTGAKVTLPKAGFSLCPMCIQLLDQTINQLLNVILNSGVIGSCGVLCSYLSNFGSLTIAACNLVCDYLGVEEFINLIKKADLDAIYGCQLVGICPVHNCKLPTCAQFFNTRVVPQSAPKGTTFTAVSQLRVYNQTGTGELAFEVNGPVTGDISGGELLAEGFQPGTFEIQIQIQAQDDPNNNISWGVGTYEFVAAACEGECGSKHPNSRILAETHALFNVTA
;
A
#
# COMPACT_ATOMS: atom_id res chain seq x y z
N MET A 1 -13.61 -12.59 -15.29
CA MET A 1 -12.36 -12.74 -14.53
C MET A 1 -11.52 -13.81 -15.21
N LYS A 2 -10.33 -13.47 -15.74
CA LYS A 2 -9.49 -14.44 -16.49
C LYS A 2 -8.80 -15.38 -15.50
N ILE A 3 -8.52 -16.63 -15.89
CA ILE A 3 -7.87 -17.68 -15.07
C ILE A 3 -6.57 -17.17 -14.40
N THR A 4 -5.84 -16.28 -15.08
CA THR A 4 -4.64 -15.60 -14.58
C THR A 4 -4.89 -14.69 -13.38
N GLN A 5 -6.04 -14.00 -13.31
CA GLN A 5 -6.43 -13.20 -12.14
C GLN A 5 -6.81 -14.08 -10.95
N ILE A 6 -7.40 -15.25 -11.21
CA ILE A 6 -7.74 -16.23 -10.17
C ILE A 6 -6.46 -16.82 -9.55
N LEU A 7 -5.44 -17.12 -10.37
CA LEU A 7 -4.14 -17.61 -9.89
C LEU A 7 -3.35 -16.54 -9.12
N LEU A 8 -3.41 -15.27 -9.54
CA LEU A 8 -2.80 -14.16 -8.80
C LEU A 8 -3.49 -13.96 -7.45
N VAL A 9 -4.82 -13.96 -7.42
CA VAL A 9 -5.61 -13.89 -6.19
C VAL A 9 -5.40 -15.13 -5.32
N ALA A 10 -5.20 -16.32 -5.90
CA ALA A 10 -4.86 -17.53 -5.17
C ALA A 10 -3.44 -17.51 -4.60
N MET A 11 -2.49 -16.87 -5.29
CA MET A 11 -1.15 -16.64 -4.76
C MET A 11 -1.19 -15.60 -3.63
N ILE A 12 -1.89 -14.49 -3.83
CA ILE A 12 -2.18 -13.49 -2.79
C ILE A 12 -2.95 -14.15 -1.64
N LEU A 13 -3.87 -15.10 -1.85
CA LEU A 13 -4.53 -15.82 -0.76
C LEU A 13 -3.57 -16.81 -0.07
N ALA A 14 -2.74 -17.52 -0.83
CA ALA A 14 -1.74 -18.45 -0.28
C ALA A 14 -0.62 -17.74 0.51
N ILE A 15 -0.33 -16.47 0.18
CA ILE A 15 0.59 -15.61 0.94
C ILE A 15 0.03 -15.29 2.36
N TYR A 16 -1.29 -15.35 2.58
CA TYR A 16 -1.91 -14.83 3.82
C TYR A 16 -2.70 -15.84 4.64
N VAL A 17 -3.14 -16.95 4.06
CA VAL A 17 -3.89 -17.98 4.81
C VAL A 17 -2.96 -18.83 5.69
N THR A 18 -1.64 -18.61 5.65
CA THR A 18 -0.66 -19.58 6.14
C THR A 18 -0.08 -19.38 7.54
N PRO A 19 -0.21 -18.22 8.22
CA PRO A 19 -0.11 -18.23 9.67
C PRO A 19 -1.31 -18.96 10.31
N PHE A 20 -2.42 -19.14 9.57
CA PHE A 20 -3.69 -19.66 10.11
C PHE A 20 -3.92 -21.17 9.92
N CYS A 21 -3.30 -21.80 8.92
CA CYS A 21 -3.57 -23.22 8.64
C CYS A 21 -2.73 -24.24 9.44
N MET A 22 -1.81 -23.85 10.33
CA MET A 22 -1.02 -24.82 11.11
C MET A 22 -1.61 -25.25 12.46
N ALA A 23 -2.84 -24.83 12.81
CA ALA A 23 -3.48 -25.25 14.07
C ALA A 23 -4.68 -26.21 13.92
N ILE A 24 -5.17 -26.50 12.72
CA ILE A 24 -6.34 -27.37 12.54
C ILE A 24 -5.97 -28.55 11.66
N ARG A 25 -5.44 -29.60 12.29
CA ARG A 25 -5.40 -30.94 11.71
C ARG A 25 -6.60 -31.72 12.24
N ASN A 26 -7.30 -32.37 11.32
CA ASN A 26 -8.50 -33.22 11.46
C ASN A 26 -9.84 -32.48 11.50
N HIS A 27 -10.40 -32.17 10.33
CA HIS A 27 -11.57 -32.91 9.82
C HIS A 27 -11.85 -32.56 8.35
N HIS A 28 -12.11 -33.61 7.58
CA HIS A 28 -12.54 -33.56 6.18
C HIS A 28 -13.93 -32.90 6.07
N GLN A 29 -14.04 -31.71 5.47
CA GLN A 29 -15.14 -31.27 4.56
C GLN A 29 -14.70 -29.98 3.83
N PRO A 30 -15.10 -29.75 2.56
CA PRO A 30 -14.81 -28.50 1.87
C PRO A 30 -15.65 -27.37 2.45
N THR A 31 -15.05 -26.51 3.28
CA THR A 31 -15.68 -25.28 3.74
C THR A 31 -15.71 -24.25 2.60
N THR A 32 -16.85 -23.58 2.45
CA THR A 32 -16.96 -22.48 1.47
C THR A 32 -16.05 -21.32 1.89
N PHE A 33 -15.55 -20.54 0.92
CA PHE A 33 -14.66 -19.38 1.18
C PHE A 33 -15.23 -18.42 2.24
N GLN A 34 -16.56 -18.24 2.30
CA GLN A 34 -17.21 -17.40 3.30
C GLN A 34 -17.20 -18.02 4.71
N GLN A 35 -17.29 -19.34 4.83
CA GLN A 35 -17.17 -20.03 6.12
C GLN A 35 -15.73 -19.92 6.64
N LEU A 36 -14.73 -20.11 5.78
CA LEU A 36 -13.32 -19.95 6.13
C LEU A 36 -13.01 -18.51 6.56
N LYS A 37 -13.55 -17.50 5.85
CA LYS A 37 -13.41 -16.08 6.21
C LYS A 37 -13.98 -15.77 7.60
N ASN A 38 -15.17 -16.29 7.90
CA ASN A 38 -15.82 -16.09 9.19
C ASN A 38 -15.09 -16.81 10.33
N GLU A 39 -14.58 -18.02 10.07
CA GLU A 39 -13.85 -18.84 11.03
C GLU A 39 -12.47 -18.25 11.36
N ILE A 40 -11.76 -17.73 10.36
CA ILE A 40 -10.50 -16.99 10.55
C ILE A 40 -10.76 -15.73 11.39
N ARG A 41 -11.79 -14.94 11.07
CA ARG A 41 -12.13 -13.72 11.81
C ARG A 41 -12.43 -14.00 13.29
N GLU A 42 -13.22 -15.02 13.58
CA GLU A 42 -13.58 -15.41 14.95
C GLU A 42 -12.39 -15.98 15.75
N ASN A 43 -11.50 -16.73 15.10
CA ASN A 43 -10.36 -17.35 15.77
C ASN A 43 -9.17 -16.38 15.97
N ILE A 44 -8.98 -15.42 15.07
CA ILE A 44 -7.95 -14.36 15.20
C ILE A 44 -8.22 -13.46 16.39
N LEU A 45 -9.46 -12.99 16.52
CA LEU A 45 -9.82 -11.97 17.50
C LEU A 45 -9.85 -12.51 18.94
N LYS A 46 -9.85 -13.83 19.12
CA LYS A 46 -9.93 -14.49 20.44
C LYS A 46 -8.59 -15.04 20.93
N ASP A 47 -7.58 -15.15 20.07
CA ASP A 47 -6.27 -15.70 20.46
C ASP A 47 -5.30 -14.58 20.87
N GLU A 48 -5.30 -14.30 22.17
CA GLU A 48 -4.44 -13.31 22.83
C GLU A 48 -2.94 -13.67 22.67
N GLN A 49 -2.59 -14.97 22.58
CA GLN A 49 -1.20 -15.40 22.34
C GLN A 49 -0.75 -15.17 20.91
N LEU A 50 -1.65 -15.37 19.94
CA LEU A 50 -1.36 -15.13 18.53
C LEU A 50 -1.17 -13.63 18.26
N THR A 51 -2.01 -12.81 18.88
CA THR A 51 -1.89 -11.34 18.88
C THR A 51 -0.52 -10.92 19.44
N GLN A 52 -0.09 -11.50 20.56
CA GLN A 52 1.23 -11.25 21.14
C GLN A 52 2.39 -11.75 20.27
N LYS A 53 2.25 -12.88 19.57
CA LYS A 53 3.28 -13.38 18.65
C LYS A 53 3.44 -12.49 17.41
N LEU A 54 2.35 -12.00 16.85
CA LEU A 54 2.36 -11.06 15.72
C LEU A 54 2.97 -9.71 16.13
N LEU A 55 2.66 -9.22 17.33
CA LEU A 55 3.28 -8.03 17.92
C LEU A 55 4.79 -8.22 18.11
N ASN A 56 5.21 -9.35 18.65
CA ASN A 56 6.63 -9.64 18.87
C ASN A 56 7.41 -9.83 17.55
N PHE A 57 6.75 -10.29 16.48
CA PHE A 57 7.35 -10.39 15.15
C PHE A 57 7.60 -8.99 14.54
N SER A 58 6.64 -8.08 14.70
CA SER A 58 6.73 -6.69 14.23
C SER A 58 7.70 -5.82 15.05
N VAL A 59 7.73 -5.99 16.38
CA VAL A 59 8.64 -5.25 17.28
C VAL A 59 10.10 -5.66 17.08
N LYS A 60 10.39 -6.93 16.78
CA LYS A 60 11.75 -7.38 16.46
C LYS A 60 12.30 -6.77 15.17
N GLN A 61 11.44 -6.35 14.23
CA GLN A 61 11.86 -5.76 12.97
C GLN A 61 12.05 -4.24 13.04
N THR A 62 11.47 -3.54 14.03
CA THR A 62 11.46 -2.06 14.05
C THR A 62 12.11 -1.42 15.29
N GLY A 63 12.49 -2.19 16.33
CA GLY A 63 13.19 -1.64 17.51
C GLY A 63 12.38 -0.61 18.32
N ALA A 64 11.11 -0.36 17.97
CA ALA A 64 10.25 0.62 18.60
C ALA A 64 9.41 -0.01 19.71
N LYS A 65 9.36 0.66 20.87
CA LYS A 65 8.40 0.35 21.95
C LYS A 65 7.03 0.90 21.57
N VAL A 66 6.12 0.05 21.09
CA VAL A 66 4.73 0.40 20.81
C VAL A 66 3.92 0.31 22.11
N THR A 67 3.37 1.44 22.55
CA THR A 67 2.38 1.47 23.64
C THR A 67 0.99 1.34 23.02
N LEU A 68 0.21 0.37 23.49
CA LEU A 68 -1.11 0.05 22.94
C LEU A 68 -2.15 1.14 23.28
N PRO A 69 -2.86 1.70 22.29
CA PRO A 69 -4.10 2.43 22.56
C PRO A 69 -5.19 1.44 23.00
N LYS A 70 -5.95 1.79 24.04
CA LYS A 70 -7.20 1.11 24.42
C LYS A 70 -8.30 1.43 23.41
N ALA A 71 -8.25 0.84 22.23
CA ALA A 71 -9.33 0.69 21.26
C ALA A 71 -8.93 -0.43 20.29
N GLY A 72 -9.90 -1.21 19.78
CA GLY A 72 -9.67 -2.48 19.07
C GLY A 72 -8.50 -2.48 18.09
N PHE A 73 -7.73 -3.57 18.10
CA PHE A 73 -6.61 -3.78 17.18
C PHE A 73 -7.08 -3.76 15.72
N SER A 74 -6.66 -2.76 14.94
CA SER A 74 -6.77 -2.81 13.49
C SER A 74 -5.58 -3.57 12.90
N LEU A 75 -5.85 -4.72 12.26
CA LEU A 75 -4.84 -5.51 11.54
C LEU A 75 -4.55 -4.95 10.15
N CYS A 76 -5.30 -3.92 9.71
CA CYS A 76 -5.18 -3.33 8.40
C CYS A 76 -3.79 -2.70 8.14
N PRO A 77 -3.23 -1.83 9.01
CA PRO A 77 -1.88 -1.28 8.80
C PRO A 77 -0.82 -2.37 8.69
N MET A 78 -0.91 -3.42 9.51
CA MET A 78 0.04 -4.53 9.49
C MET A 78 -0.04 -5.32 8.19
N CYS A 79 -1.26 -5.59 7.72
CA CYS A 79 -1.50 -6.28 6.47
C CYS A 79 -0.91 -5.51 5.28
N ILE A 80 -1.17 -4.20 5.22
CA ILE A 80 -0.69 -3.33 4.14
C ILE A 80 0.84 -3.25 4.18
N GLN A 81 1.42 -2.98 5.35
CA GLN A 81 2.88 -2.92 5.51
C GLN A 81 3.56 -4.23 5.10
N LEU A 82 3.00 -5.38 5.48
CA LEU A 82 3.56 -6.69 5.10
C LEU A 82 3.50 -6.89 3.59
N LEU A 83 2.39 -6.51 2.96
CA LEU A 83 2.25 -6.59 1.52
C LEU A 83 3.20 -5.66 0.77
N ASP A 84 3.25 -4.40 1.16
CA ASP A 84 4.11 -3.40 0.53
C ASP A 84 5.56 -3.87 0.56
N GLN A 85 6.01 -4.41 1.70
CA GLN A 85 7.34 -4.97 1.81
C GLN A 85 7.55 -6.16 0.87
N THR A 86 6.56 -7.05 0.76
CA THR A 86 6.61 -8.21 -0.13
C THR A 86 6.70 -7.79 -1.59
N ILE A 87 5.83 -6.86 -2.01
CA ILE A 87 5.75 -6.31 -3.36
C ILE A 87 7.05 -5.60 -3.70
N ASN A 88 7.54 -4.71 -2.83
CA ASN A 88 8.78 -3.99 -3.05
C ASN A 88 10.00 -4.91 -3.10
N GLN A 89 10.08 -5.94 -2.26
CA GLN A 89 11.15 -6.94 -2.36
C GLN A 89 11.11 -7.68 -3.70
N LEU A 90 9.93 -8.11 -4.13
CA LEU A 90 9.75 -8.80 -5.40
C LEU A 90 10.11 -7.91 -6.59
N LEU A 91 9.64 -6.66 -6.61
CA LEU A 91 9.95 -5.69 -7.65
C LEU A 91 11.44 -5.35 -7.69
N ASN A 92 12.08 -5.13 -6.53
CA ASN A 92 13.52 -4.85 -6.46
C ASN A 92 14.35 -6.01 -7.00
N VAL A 93 13.97 -7.25 -6.68
CA VAL A 93 14.60 -8.46 -7.21
C VAL A 93 14.46 -8.52 -8.73
N ILE A 94 13.25 -8.28 -9.25
CA ILE A 94 12.95 -8.30 -10.69
C ILE A 94 13.65 -7.18 -11.47
N LEU A 95 13.77 -5.97 -10.90
CA LEU A 95 14.32 -4.80 -11.57
C LEU A 95 15.85 -4.76 -11.51
N ASN A 96 16.47 -5.12 -10.38
CA ASN A 96 17.90 -4.95 -10.18
C ASN A 96 18.75 -6.17 -10.56
N SER A 97 18.18 -7.37 -10.54
CA SER A 97 18.98 -8.59 -10.74
C SER A 97 18.97 -9.12 -12.18
N GLY A 98 18.35 -8.39 -13.12
CA GLY A 98 18.12 -8.89 -14.48
C GLY A 98 17.25 -10.15 -14.46
N VAL A 99 17.12 -10.85 -15.60
CA VAL A 99 16.32 -12.10 -15.67
C VAL A 99 16.91 -13.14 -14.71
N ILE A 100 16.35 -13.22 -13.51
CA ILE A 100 16.77 -14.21 -12.51
C ILE A 100 16.24 -15.58 -12.93
N GLY A 101 17.12 -16.34 -13.57
CA GLY A 101 17.13 -17.81 -13.60
C GLY A 101 15.76 -18.50 -13.69
N SER A 102 15.59 -19.56 -12.90
CA SER A 102 14.34 -20.31 -12.80
C SER A 102 13.42 -19.71 -11.73
N CYS A 103 12.13 -20.06 -11.80
CA CYS A 103 11.12 -19.67 -10.81
C CYS A 103 11.52 -20.01 -9.37
N GLY A 104 12.19 -21.14 -9.16
CA GLY A 104 12.76 -21.52 -7.87
C GLY A 104 13.64 -20.45 -7.23
N VAL A 105 14.51 -19.82 -8.03
CA VAL A 105 15.41 -18.76 -7.56
C VAL A 105 14.61 -17.50 -7.25
N LEU A 106 13.73 -17.08 -8.16
CA LEU A 106 12.88 -15.90 -7.97
C LEU A 106 12.01 -16.00 -6.71
N CYS A 107 11.35 -17.13 -6.50
CA CYS A 107 10.46 -17.36 -5.38
C CYS A 107 11.19 -17.62 -4.06
N SER A 108 12.48 -18.00 -4.10
CA SER A 108 13.27 -18.17 -2.87
C SER A 108 13.50 -16.85 -2.11
N TYR A 109 13.42 -15.71 -2.80
CA TYR A 109 13.47 -14.38 -2.17
C TYR A 109 12.26 -14.12 -1.27
N LEU A 110 11.17 -14.88 -1.44
CA LEU A 110 10.00 -14.84 -0.57
C LEU A 110 10.12 -15.78 0.64
N SER A 111 11.30 -16.33 0.92
CA SER A 111 11.51 -17.28 2.03
C SER A 111 11.15 -16.72 3.41
N ASN A 112 11.26 -15.40 3.59
CA ASN A 112 10.83 -14.72 4.81
C ASN A 112 9.32 -14.77 5.05
N PHE A 113 8.53 -15.10 4.02
CA PHE A 113 7.07 -15.23 4.08
C PHE A 113 6.60 -16.69 4.21
N GLY A 114 7.52 -17.61 4.46
CA GLY A 114 7.23 -19.02 4.74
C GLY A 114 7.26 -19.94 3.50
N SER A 115 7.42 -21.23 3.76
CA SER A 115 7.63 -22.26 2.72
C SER A 115 6.43 -22.44 1.77
N LEU A 116 5.20 -22.18 2.24
CA LEU A 116 4.02 -22.29 1.39
C LEU A 116 3.94 -21.14 0.38
N THR A 117 4.36 -19.93 0.78
CA THR A 117 4.48 -18.78 -0.13
C THR A 117 5.45 -19.07 -1.26
N ILE A 118 6.61 -19.67 -0.94
CA ILE A 118 7.59 -20.11 -1.93
C ILE A 118 6.97 -21.16 -2.88
N ALA A 119 6.26 -22.15 -2.33
CA ALA A 119 5.65 -23.21 -3.13
C ALA A 119 4.54 -22.69 -4.06
N ALA A 120 3.69 -21.78 -3.58
CA ALA A 120 2.65 -21.16 -4.39
C ALA A 120 3.24 -20.28 -5.50
N CYS A 121 4.27 -19.47 -5.16
CA CYS A 121 5.01 -18.69 -6.14
C CYS A 121 5.63 -19.59 -7.21
N ASN A 122 6.34 -20.66 -6.80
CA ASN A 122 6.95 -21.61 -7.73
C ASN A 122 5.92 -22.24 -8.65
N LEU A 123 4.80 -22.71 -8.10
CA LEU A 123 3.76 -23.35 -8.89
C LEU A 123 3.21 -22.44 -10.00
N VAL A 124 2.89 -21.18 -9.66
CA VAL A 124 2.34 -20.23 -10.63
C VAL A 124 3.41 -19.80 -11.63
N CYS A 125 4.63 -19.54 -11.16
CA CYS A 125 5.73 -19.15 -12.03
C CYS A 125 6.13 -20.29 -12.98
N ASP A 126 6.27 -21.53 -12.49
CA ASP A 126 6.61 -22.70 -13.32
C ASP A 126 5.53 -22.99 -14.36
N TYR A 127 4.26 -22.72 -14.03
CA TYR A 127 3.15 -22.86 -14.96
C TYR A 127 3.16 -21.81 -16.07
N LEU A 128 3.45 -20.54 -15.74
CA LEU A 128 3.46 -19.44 -16.71
C LEU A 128 4.78 -19.32 -17.49
N GLY A 129 5.88 -19.80 -16.90
CA GLY A 129 7.23 -19.47 -17.30
C GLY A 129 7.72 -18.18 -16.63
N VAL A 130 9.01 -18.14 -16.28
CA VAL A 130 9.62 -17.04 -15.51
C VAL A 130 9.46 -15.67 -16.18
N GLU A 131 9.60 -15.59 -17.51
CA GLU A 131 9.46 -14.33 -18.25
C GLU A 131 8.03 -13.80 -18.23
N GLU A 132 7.04 -14.67 -18.45
CA GLU A 132 5.64 -14.28 -18.44
C GLU A 132 5.18 -13.92 -17.02
N PHE A 133 5.66 -14.65 -16.01
CA PHE A 133 5.41 -14.34 -14.62
C PHE A 133 5.96 -12.95 -14.24
N ILE A 134 7.20 -12.65 -14.62
CA ILE A 134 7.82 -11.32 -14.43
C ILE A 134 7.03 -10.24 -15.17
N ASN A 135 6.66 -10.48 -16.43
CA ASN A 135 5.87 -9.53 -17.22
C ASN A 135 4.49 -9.29 -16.62
N LEU A 136 3.87 -10.33 -16.05
CA LEU A 136 2.60 -10.23 -15.35
C LEU A 136 2.75 -9.35 -14.11
N ILE A 137 3.77 -9.58 -13.28
CA ILE A 137 4.05 -8.76 -12.09
C ILE A 137 4.30 -7.30 -12.47
N LYS A 138 5.12 -7.04 -13.49
CA LYS A 138 5.42 -5.67 -13.96
C LYS A 138 4.20 -4.91 -14.49
N LYS A 139 3.19 -5.62 -14.96
CA LYS A 139 1.93 -5.04 -15.48
C LYS A 139 0.79 -5.10 -14.47
N ALA A 140 0.96 -5.85 -13.39
CA ALA A 140 -0.05 -5.98 -12.37
C ALA A 140 -0.09 -4.69 -11.58
N ASP A 141 -1.31 -4.22 -11.35
CA ASP A 141 -1.60 -3.20 -10.37
C ASP A 141 -1.51 -3.86 -8.99
N LEU A 142 -0.35 -3.76 -8.34
CA LEU A 142 -0.07 -4.44 -7.07
C LEU A 142 -0.43 -3.50 -5.91
N ASP A 143 -1.73 -3.39 -5.66
CA ASP A 143 -2.30 -2.54 -4.61
C ASP A 143 -2.42 -3.31 -3.29
N ALA A 144 -1.68 -2.85 -2.28
CA ALA A 144 -1.67 -3.51 -0.98
C ALA A 144 -2.95 -3.30 -0.18
N ILE A 145 -3.56 -2.12 -0.30
CA ILE A 145 -4.83 -1.81 0.33
C ILE A 145 -5.90 -2.77 -0.19
N TYR A 146 -6.01 -2.92 -1.51
CA TYR A 146 -6.96 -3.83 -2.15
C TYR A 146 -6.71 -5.28 -1.77
N GLY A 147 -5.45 -5.74 -1.75
CA GLY A 147 -5.09 -7.07 -1.28
C GLY A 147 -5.63 -7.35 0.13
N CYS A 148 -5.47 -6.39 1.04
CA CYS A 148 -5.95 -6.48 2.42
C CYS A 148 -7.48 -6.33 2.56
N GLN A 149 -8.13 -5.61 1.65
CA GLN A 149 -9.59 -5.55 1.56
C GLN A 149 -10.20 -6.87 1.07
N LEU A 150 -9.57 -7.53 0.09
CA LEU A 150 -10.02 -8.81 -0.45
C LEU A 150 -10.11 -9.90 0.63
N VAL A 151 -9.10 -9.98 1.49
CA VAL A 151 -9.08 -10.90 2.64
C VAL A 151 -9.94 -10.42 3.81
N GLY A 152 -10.54 -9.23 3.71
CA GLY A 152 -11.44 -8.65 4.69
C GLY A 152 -10.77 -8.18 5.98
N ILE A 153 -9.45 -7.92 5.91
CA ILE A 153 -8.67 -7.37 7.03
C ILE A 153 -8.85 -5.85 7.08
N CYS A 154 -8.84 -5.19 5.93
CA CYS A 154 -9.09 -3.75 5.83
C CYS A 154 -10.58 -3.45 5.60
N PRO A 155 -11.13 -2.40 6.24
CA PRO A 155 -12.52 -2.00 6.03
C PRO A 155 -12.75 -1.51 4.59
N VAL A 156 -13.86 -1.98 4.01
CA VAL A 156 -14.38 -1.48 2.74
C VAL A 156 -15.64 -0.69 3.03
N HIS A 157 -15.65 0.60 2.71
CA HIS A 157 -16.81 1.47 2.90
C HIS A 157 -16.91 2.52 1.79
N ASN A 158 -17.31 2.07 0.60
CA ASN A 158 -17.49 2.92 -0.58
C ASN A 158 -18.46 4.07 -0.30
N CYS A 159 -17.94 5.30 -0.28
CA CYS A 159 -18.80 6.47 -0.16
C CYS A 159 -19.79 6.56 -1.36
N LYS A 160 -21.08 6.77 -1.08
CA LYS A 160 -22.13 6.75 -2.11
C LYS A 160 -22.63 8.13 -2.51
N LEU A 161 -22.05 9.19 -1.94
CA LEU A 161 -22.42 10.57 -2.25
C LEU A 161 -21.81 11.01 -3.58
N PRO A 162 -22.43 11.98 -4.28
CA PRO A 162 -21.84 12.60 -5.47
C PRO A 162 -20.49 13.27 -5.19
N THR A 163 -20.31 13.79 -3.97
CA THR A 163 -19.07 14.40 -3.51
C THR A 163 -18.75 13.87 -2.12
N CYS A 164 -17.70 13.06 -2.03
CA CYS A 164 -17.27 12.40 -0.79
C CYS A 164 -16.26 13.25 -0.02
N ALA A 165 -15.40 13.96 -0.74
CA ALA A 165 -14.47 14.91 -0.19
C ALA A 165 -14.24 16.06 -1.18
N GLN A 166 -13.65 17.16 -0.71
CA GLN A 166 -13.30 18.31 -1.54
C GLN A 166 -12.16 19.09 -0.89
N PHE A 167 -11.12 19.40 -1.66
CA PHE A 167 -10.13 20.39 -1.26
C PHE A 167 -10.67 21.80 -1.48
N PHE A 168 -10.43 22.71 -0.53
CA PHE A 168 -10.96 24.08 -0.59
C PHE A 168 -9.94 25.18 -0.28
N ASN A 169 -8.71 24.83 0.07
CA ASN A 169 -7.61 25.77 0.26
C ASN A 169 -6.28 25.04 0.07
N THR A 170 -5.65 25.22 -1.08
CA THR A 170 -4.35 24.62 -1.40
C THR A 170 -3.39 25.70 -1.84
N ARG A 171 -2.20 25.73 -1.23
CA ARG A 171 -1.14 26.69 -1.53
C ARG A 171 0.22 26.13 -1.15
N VAL A 172 1.26 26.69 -1.75
CA VAL A 172 2.66 26.42 -1.39
C VAL A 172 3.29 27.71 -0.88
N VAL A 173 3.98 27.64 0.27
CA VAL A 173 4.59 28.80 0.95
C VAL A 173 6.07 28.54 1.22
N PRO A 174 6.98 29.43 0.79
CA PRO A 174 6.74 30.58 -0.09
C PRO A 174 6.31 30.13 -1.50
N GLN A 175 5.61 30.97 -2.27
CA GLN A 175 5.24 30.61 -3.64
C GLN A 175 6.45 30.63 -4.61
N SER A 176 7.53 31.31 -4.23
CA SER A 176 8.77 31.37 -5.00
C SER A 176 9.96 31.47 -4.06
N ALA A 177 10.99 30.66 -4.26
CA ALA A 177 12.24 30.76 -3.51
C ALA A 177 13.42 30.11 -4.26
N PRO A 178 14.67 30.48 -3.91
CA PRO A 178 15.86 29.86 -4.48
C PRO A 178 15.93 28.36 -4.23
N LYS A 179 16.64 27.66 -5.12
CA LYS A 179 17.05 26.28 -4.91
C LYS A 179 17.77 26.11 -3.55
N GLY A 180 17.54 24.98 -2.90
CA GLY A 180 18.05 24.68 -1.56
C GLY A 180 17.17 25.19 -0.41
N THR A 181 16.00 25.76 -0.72
CA THR A 181 15.01 26.17 0.29
C THR A 181 13.94 25.11 0.51
N THR A 182 13.25 25.21 1.66
CA THR A 182 12.09 24.37 1.98
C THR A 182 10.81 25.11 1.68
N PHE A 183 9.97 24.51 0.86
CA PHE A 183 8.59 24.92 0.61
C PHE A 183 7.65 24.15 1.53
N THR A 184 6.56 24.78 1.94
CA THR A 184 5.48 24.13 2.69
C THR A 184 4.22 24.15 1.85
N ALA A 185 3.81 22.98 1.36
CA ALA A 185 2.49 22.81 0.77
C ALA A 185 1.45 22.62 1.87
N VAL A 186 0.38 23.41 1.83
CA VAL A 186 -0.75 23.33 2.76
C VAL A 186 -2.01 23.09 1.95
N SER A 187 -2.73 22.01 2.25
CA SER A 187 -4.02 21.68 1.68
C SER A 187 -5.07 21.45 2.76
N GLN A 188 -6.26 22.01 2.59
CA GLN A 188 -7.39 21.77 3.47
C GLN A 188 -8.44 20.93 2.75
N LEU A 189 -8.70 19.75 3.31
CA LEU A 189 -9.63 18.76 2.79
C LEU A 189 -10.89 18.74 3.66
N ARG A 190 -12.06 18.86 3.05
CA ARG A 190 -13.34 18.58 3.72
C ARG A 190 -13.83 17.21 3.27
N VAL A 191 -14.15 16.35 4.24
CA VAL A 191 -14.72 15.02 4.02
C VAL A 191 -16.19 15.07 4.45
N TYR A 192 -17.09 14.70 3.55
CA TYR A 192 -18.53 14.77 3.76
C TYR A 192 -19.11 13.44 4.28
N ASN A 193 -18.48 12.32 3.95
CA ASN A 193 -18.91 10.99 4.38
C ASN A 193 -17.71 10.12 4.74
N GLN A 194 -17.92 9.19 5.66
CA GLN A 194 -16.91 8.18 5.97
C GLN A 194 -16.54 7.38 4.70
N THR A 195 -15.30 6.91 4.62
CA THR A 195 -14.80 6.02 3.55
C THR A 195 -14.23 4.72 4.11
N GLY A 196 -13.94 3.76 3.24
CA GLY A 196 -13.08 2.61 3.59
C GLY A 196 -11.63 3.04 3.72
N THR A 197 -10.75 2.06 3.98
CA THR A 197 -9.29 2.26 3.94
C THR A 197 -8.89 3.04 2.69
N GLY A 198 -8.07 4.05 2.87
CA GLY A 198 -7.67 4.94 1.79
C GLY A 198 -6.29 5.52 1.99
N GLU A 199 -5.93 6.40 1.08
CA GLU A 199 -4.62 7.03 1.03
C GLU A 199 -4.80 8.54 0.82
N LEU A 200 -3.96 9.31 1.51
CA LEU A 200 -3.70 10.68 1.13
C LEU A 200 -2.36 10.72 0.40
N ALA A 201 -2.35 10.97 -0.91
CA ALA A 201 -1.15 11.04 -1.71
C ALA A 201 -0.80 12.48 -2.09
N PHE A 202 0.48 12.72 -2.36
CA PHE A 202 0.97 13.94 -2.98
C PHE A 202 2.06 13.64 -4.00
N GLU A 203 2.20 14.53 -4.96
CA GLU A 203 3.31 14.53 -5.91
C GLU A 203 3.71 15.97 -6.26
N VAL A 204 4.95 16.13 -6.71
CA VAL A 204 5.49 17.40 -7.20
C VAL A 204 6.01 17.19 -8.62
N ASN A 205 5.33 17.80 -9.57
CA ASN A 205 5.66 17.77 -10.99
C ASN A 205 6.47 19.02 -11.36
N GLY A 206 7.50 18.88 -12.19
CA GLY A 206 8.31 20.00 -12.65
C GLY A 206 9.67 19.58 -13.20
N PRO A 207 10.62 20.53 -13.37
CA PRO A 207 11.96 20.24 -13.88
C PRO A 207 12.84 19.56 -12.81
N VAL A 208 12.48 18.35 -12.37
CA VAL A 208 13.24 17.52 -11.41
C VAL A 208 13.54 16.14 -12.03
N THR A 209 14.72 15.58 -11.77
CA THR A 209 15.17 14.31 -12.39
C THR A 209 14.67 13.03 -11.70
N GLY A 210 13.78 13.15 -10.72
CA GLY A 210 13.22 12.02 -9.97
C GLY A 210 11.83 12.33 -9.44
N ASP A 211 11.13 11.27 -9.03
CA ASP A 211 9.77 11.37 -8.52
C ASP A 211 9.78 11.93 -7.10
N ILE A 212 9.10 13.05 -6.89
CA ILE A 212 8.91 13.65 -5.58
C ILE A 212 7.46 13.41 -5.20
N SER A 213 7.21 12.26 -4.59
CA SER A 213 5.87 11.84 -4.18
C SER A 213 5.90 11.16 -2.83
N GLY A 214 4.73 11.01 -2.24
CA GLY A 214 4.55 10.29 -1.00
C GLY A 214 3.09 10.20 -0.66
N GLY A 215 2.80 9.52 0.45
CA GLY A 215 1.44 9.40 0.92
C GLY A 215 1.36 8.98 2.38
N GLU A 216 0.15 9.09 2.90
CA GLU A 216 -0.22 8.64 4.23
C GLU A 216 -1.37 7.65 4.13
N LEU A 217 -1.17 6.47 4.72
CA LEU A 217 -2.20 5.44 4.83
C LEU A 217 -3.24 5.86 5.87
N LEU A 218 -4.50 5.89 5.47
CA LEU A 218 -5.65 6.01 6.36
C LEU A 218 -6.32 4.64 6.49
N ALA A 219 -5.81 3.82 7.40
CA ALA A 219 -6.23 2.43 7.59
C ALA A 219 -7.75 2.29 7.85
N GLU A 220 -8.33 3.21 8.61
CA GLU A 220 -9.77 3.24 8.93
C GLU A 220 -10.58 4.16 8.00
N GLY A 221 -9.94 4.66 6.94
CA GLY A 221 -10.52 5.61 6.01
C GLY A 221 -10.63 7.03 6.56
N PHE A 222 -11.16 7.91 5.71
CA PHE A 222 -11.45 9.28 6.09
C PHE A 222 -12.73 9.31 6.94
N GLN A 223 -12.69 10.08 8.04
CA GLN A 223 -13.87 10.40 8.84
C GLN A 223 -14.47 11.73 8.36
N PRO A 224 -15.79 11.94 8.47
CA PRO A 224 -16.38 13.24 8.16
C PRO A 224 -15.75 14.36 8.99
N GLY A 225 -15.35 15.45 8.35
CA GLY A 225 -14.62 16.52 9.03
C GLY A 225 -13.77 17.38 8.11
N THR A 226 -12.93 18.22 8.71
CA THR A 226 -11.92 19.01 8.00
C THR A 226 -10.53 18.58 8.44
N PHE A 227 -9.66 18.35 7.47
CA PHE A 227 -8.28 17.94 7.67
C PHE A 227 -7.37 19.00 7.08
N GLU A 228 -6.29 19.32 7.79
CA GLU A 228 -5.21 20.13 7.27
C GLU A 228 -4.01 19.23 6.99
N ILE A 229 -3.49 19.35 5.78
CA ILE A 229 -2.41 18.53 5.25
C ILE A 229 -1.25 19.47 5.01
N GLN A 230 -0.12 19.17 5.64
CA GLN A 230 1.09 19.98 5.53
C GLN A 230 2.26 19.10 5.10
N ILE A 231 2.83 19.40 3.95
CA ILE A 231 3.95 18.67 3.37
C ILE A 231 5.13 19.64 3.19
N GLN A 232 6.30 19.23 3.67
CA GLN A 232 7.53 19.98 3.46
C GLN A 232 8.25 19.44 2.22
N ILE A 233 8.50 20.31 1.26
CA ILE A 233 9.20 20.01 0.01
C ILE A 233 10.57 20.67 0.09
N GLN A 234 11.62 19.87 0.21
CA GLN A 234 12.99 20.37 0.20
C GLN A 234 13.48 20.41 -1.25
N ALA A 235 13.59 21.61 -1.83
CA ALA A 235 14.05 21.81 -3.20
C ALA A 235 15.59 21.72 -3.28
N GLN A 236 16.15 20.63 -2.76
CA GLN A 236 17.58 20.38 -2.66
C GLN A 236 17.97 19.14 -3.46
N ASP A 237 19.11 19.22 -4.15
CA ASP A 237 19.65 18.06 -4.86
C ASP A 237 20.01 16.95 -3.88
N ASP A 238 19.68 15.72 -4.25
CA ASP A 238 20.10 14.50 -3.56
C ASP A 238 20.79 13.56 -4.56
N PRO A 239 22.14 13.61 -4.63
CA PRO A 239 22.91 12.76 -5.51
C PRO A 239 22.77 11.26 -5.20
N ASN A 240 22.43 10.88 -3.95
CA ASN A 240 22.30 9.47 -3.59
C ASN A 240 21.03 8.85 -4.18
N ASN A 241 19.99 9.67 -4.37
CA ASN A 241 18.71 9.28 -4.93
C ASN A 241 18.51 9.75 -6.38
N ASN A 242 19.57 10.27 -7.04
CA ASN A 242 19.53 10.83 -8.40
C ASN A 242 18.50 11.97 -8.58
N ILE A 243 18.24 12.74 -7.52
CA ILE A 243 17.31 13.87 -7.55
C ILE A 243 18.11 15.15 -7.80
N SER A 244 17.79 15.84 -8.89
CA SER A 244 18.31 17.17 -9.20
C SER A 244 17.17 18.13 -9.50
N TRP A 245 17.14 19.26 -8.81
CA TRP A 245 16.15 20.31 -8.97
C TRP A 245 16.62 21.35 -9.99
N GLY A 246 15.83 21.56 -11.04
CA GLY A 246 16.00 22.64 -12.01
C GLY A 246 15.30 23.93 -11.56
N VAL A 247 15.71 25.04 -12.17
CA VAL A 247 14.97 26.31 -12.04
C VAL A 247 13.70 26.21 -12.90
N GLY A 248 12.56 26.66 -12.36
CA GLY A 248 11.31 26.71 -13.12
C GLY A 248 10.06 26.65 -12.25
N THR A 249 8.94 26.46 -12.93
CA THR A 249 7.63 26.29 -12.31
C THR A 249 7.39 24.82 -12.00
N TYR A 250 6.92 24.58 -10.79
CA TYR A 250 6.53 23.29 -10.26
C TYR A 250 5.05 23.30 -9.90
N GLU A 251 4.44 22.13 -9.96
CA GLU A 251 3.08 21.88 -9.57
C GLU A 251 3.07 20.88 -8.41
N PHE A 252 2.54 21.30 -7.27
CA PHE A 252 2.20 20.41 -6.17
C PHE A 252 0.79 19.87 -6.41
N VAL A 253 0.63 18.55 -6.37
CA VAL A 253 -0.65 17.85 -6.47
C VAL A 253 -0.90 17.12 -5.16
N ALA A 254 -2.11 17.18 -4.64
CA ALA A 254 -2.56 16.33 -3.54
C ALA A 254 -3.87 15.64 -3.90
N ALA A 255 -3.96 14.36 -3.57
CA ALA A 255 -5.13 13.53 -3.82
C ALA A 255 -5.56 12.81 -2.53
N ALA A 256 -6.86 12.79 -2.28
CA ALA A 256 -7.46 11.94 -1.27
C ALA A 256 -8.17 10.80 -1.99
N CYS A 257 -7.79 9.55 -1.69
CA CYS A 257 -8.29 8.37 -2.37
C CYS A 257 -8.96 7.41 -1.38
N GLU A 258 -10.03 6.79 -1.84
CA GLU A 258 -10.49 5.53 -1.26
C GLU A 258 -9.73 4.41 -1.96
N GLY A 259 -9.14 3.47 -1.21
CA GLY A 259 -8.10 2.59 -1.75
C GLY A 259 -6.75 3.32 -1.96
N GLU A 260 -5.84 2.66 -2.68
CA GLU A 260 -4.56 3.24 -3.11
C GLU A 260 -4.78 4.25 -4.26
N CYS A 261 -4.08 5.38 -4.22
CA CYS A 261 -4.19 6.38 -5.26
C CYS A 261 -3.63 5.87 -6.59
N GLY A 262 -4.45 5.91 -7.65
CA GLY A 262 -4.08 5.42 -8.99
C GLY A 262 -4.42 3.94 -9.25
N SER A 263 -4.85 3.21 -8.22
CA SER A 263 -5.33 1.83 -8.35
C SER A 263 -6.61 1.73 -9.19
N LYS A 264 -6.68 0.66 -9.98
CA LYS A 264 -7.80 0.30 -10.87
C LYS A 264 -8.67 -0.80 -10.28
N HIS A 265 -8.40 -1.21 -9.04
CA HIS A 265 -9.17 -2.26 -8.39
C HIS A 265 -10.53 -1.77 -7.90
N PRO A 266 -11.50 -2.69 -7.69
CA PRO A 266 -12.75 -2.35 -7.00
C PRO A 266 -12.47 -1.69 -5.64
N ASN A 267 -13.33 -0.73 -5.28
CA ASN A 267 -13.20 0.08 -4.06
C ASN A 267 -11.99 1.03 -4.06
N SER A 268 -11.29 1.20 -5.18
CA SER A 268 -10.27 2.24 -5.34
C SER A 268 -10.79 3.37 -6.23
N ARG A 269 -10.64 4.63 -5.78
CA ARG A 269 -10.95 5.84 -6.55
C ARG A 269 -10.41 7.11 -5.90
N ILE A 270 -10.20 8.13 -6.72
CA ILE A 270 -9.91 9.49 -6.26
C ILE A 270 -11.22 10.13 -5.73
N LEU A 271 -11.20 10.61 -4.50
CA LEU A 271 -12.30 11.30 -3.84
C LEU A 271 -12.24 12.82 -4.08
N ALA A 272 -11.03 13.36 -4.05
CA ALA A 272 -10.73 14.76 -4.32
C ALA A 272 -9.27 14.92 -4.76
N GLU A 273 -9.01 15.92 -5.60
CA GLU A 273 -7.68 16.29 -6.09
C GLU A 273 -7.55 17.81 -6.08
N THR A 274 -6.34 18.31 -5.91
CA THR A 274 -6.04 19.75 -5.90
C THR A 274 -4.61 20.00 -6.37
N HIS A 275 -4.38 21.20 -6.90
CA HIS A 275 -3.09 21.59 -7.46
C HIS A 275 -2.71 22.98 -6.94
N ALA A 276 -1.42 23.21 -6.72
CA ALA A 276 -0.86 24.55 -6.52
C ALA A 276 0.49 24.71 -7.19
N LEU A 277 0.70 25.88 -7.79
CA LEU A 277 1.95 26.20 -8.47
C LEU A 277 2.93 26.92 -7.54
N PHE A 278 4.20 26.61 -7.67
CA PHE A 278 5.31 27.34 -7.03
C PHE A 278 6.53 27.39 -7.94
N ASN A 279 7.47 28.29 -7.65
CA ASN A 279 8.67 28.50 -8.46
C ASN A 279 9.95 28.24 -7.66
N VAL A 280 10.85 27.45 -8.24
CA VAL A 280 12.23 27.34 -7.77
C VAL A 280 13.09 28.26 -8.62
N THR A 281 13.77 29.20 -7.98
CA THR A 281 14.69 30.14 -8.65
C THR A 281 16.14 29.71 -8.49
N ALA A 282 17.03 30.34 -9.26
CA ALA A 282 18.48 30.19 -9.08
C ALA A 282 18.93 30.65 -7.68
#